data_AF-A0A7X0NJR1-F1
#
_entry.id   AF-A0A7X0NJR1-F1
#
_cell.length_a   1.000
_cell.length_b   1.000
_cell.length_c   1.000
_cell.angle_alpha   90.00
_cell.angle_beta   90.00
_cell.angle_gamma   90.00
#
_symmetry.space_group_name_H-M   'P 1'
#
loop_
_entity.id
_entity.type
_entity.pdbx_description
1 polymer ?
#
loop_
_entity_poly.entity_id
_entity_poly.type
_entity_poly.pdbx_seq_one_letter_code
_entity_poly.pdbx_strand_id
1 'polypeptide(L)' 'MMDHPKVERLNSLFEKMLSNNANSVEQHELTALYQEYINDGRDTNSGSYQRKNTRAEVKAK' A
#
# COMPACT_ATOMS: atom_id res chain seq x y z
N MET A 1 -2.44 -2.23 -14.34
CA MET A 1 -2.09 -3.62 -13.99
C MET A 1 -0.61 -3.69 -13.73
N MET A 2 -0.22 -3.96 -12.48
CA MET A 2 1.16 -4.13 -12.04
C MET A 2 1.95 -5.09 -12.94
N ASP A 3 3.22 -4.78 -13.18
CA ASP A 3 4.08 -5.55 -14.09
C ASP A 3 4.33 -6.99 -13.58
N HIS A 4 4.37 -7.95 -14.50
CA HIS A 4 4.60 -9.37 -14.18
C HIS A 4 5.86 -9.63 -13.33
N PRO A 5 7.04 -9.04 -13.63
CA PRO A 5 8.24 -9.23 -12.80
C PRO A 5 8.07 -8.70 -11.37
N LYS A 6 7.28 -7.65 -11.17
CA LYS A 6 7.02 -7.11 -9.83
C LYS A 6 6.09 -8.02 -9.03
N VAL A 7 5.13 -8.68 -9.68
CA VAL A 7 4.25 -9.68 -9.06
C VAL A 7 5.06 -10.92 -8.64
N GLU A 8 5.98 -11.40 -9.48
CA GLU A 8 6.90 -12.50 -9.11
C GLU A 8 7.79 -12.13 -7.93
N ARG A 9 8.30 -10.89 -7.92
CA ARG A 9 9.10 -10.37 -6.81
C ARG A 9 8.27 -10.28 -5.52
N LEU A 10 7.03 -9.80 -5.60
CA LEU A 10 6.08 -9.73 -4.48
C LEU A 10 5.84 -11.13 -3.89
N ASN A 11 5.58 -12.14 -4.73
CA ASN A 11 5.38 -13.52 -4.27
C ASN A 11 6.64 -14.09 -3.59
N SER A 12 7.81 -13.88 -4.19
CA SER A 12 9.08 -14.34 -3.63
C SER A 12 9.36 -13.72 -2.25
N LEU A 13 9.10 -12.42 -2.09
CA LEU A 13 9.28 -11.72 -0.82
C LEU A 13 8.23 -12.14 0.23
N PHE A 14 7.01 -12.41 -0.22
CA PHE A 14 5.95 -12.94 0.64
C PHE A 14 6.31 -14.32 1.22
N GLU A 15 6.79 -15.24 0.38
CA GLU A 15 7.27 -16.56 0.83
C GLU A 15 8.45 -16.45 1.80
N LYS A 16 9.38 -15.52 1.55
CA LYS A 16 10.49 -15.23 2.49
C LYS A 16 10.01 -14.70 3.83
N MET A 17 8.98 -13.86 3.84
CA MET A 17 8.35 -13.37 5.07
C MET A 17 7.66 -14.50 5.83
N LEU A 18 6.93 -15.38 5.13
CA LEU A 18 6.27 -16.54 5.75
C LEU A 18 7.27 -17.54 6.34
N SER A 19 8.43 -17.71 5.69
CA SER A 19 9.53 -18.54 6.20
C SER A 19 10.40 -17.84 7.25
N ASN A 20 10.05 -16.62 7.65
CA ASN A 20 10.78 -15.80 8.62
C ASN A 20 12.25 -15.54 8.24
N ASN A 21 12.55 -15.55 6.94
CA ASN A 21 13.89 -15.34 6.36
C ASN A 21 14.04 -13.96 5.68
N ALA A 22 12.98 -13.15 5.66
CA ALA A 22 13.03 -11.82 5.05
C ALA A 22 13.75 -10.82 5.95
N ASN A 23 14.75 -10.14 5.38
CA ASN A 23 15.45 -9.05 6.07
C ASN A 23 14.63 -7.73 6.06
N SER A 24 15.03 -6.74 6.85
CA SER A 24 14.29 -5.47 6.97
C SER A 24 14.13 -4.70 5.65
N VAL A 25 15.08 -4.83 4.72
CA VAL A 25 15.01 -4.22 3.39
C VAL A 25 13.95 -4.92 2.55
N GLU A 26 13.95 -6.25 2.55
CA GLU A 26 12.97 -7.09 1.87
C GLU A 26 11.55 -6.87 2.41
N GLN A 27 11.41 -6.63 3.72
CA GLN A 27 10.12 -6.29 4.34
C GLN A 27 9.59 -4.92 3.87
N HIS A 28 10.47 -3.93 3.76
CA HIS A 28 10.11 -2.62 3.22
C HIS A 28 9.74 -2.72 1.74
N GLU A 29 10.52 -3.46 0.96
CA GLU A 29 10.26 -3.72 -0.45
C GLU A 29 8.90 -4.40 -0.64
N LEU A 30 8.61 -5.45 0.13
CA LEU A 30 7.32 -6.15 0.10
C LEU A 30 6.16 -5.21 0.41
N THR A 31 6.32 -4.34 1.41
CA THR A 31 5.29 -3.35 1.78
C THR A 31 5.01 -2.38 0.64
N ALA A 32 6.05 -1.88 -0.02
CA ALA A 32 5.92 -1.00 -1.18
C ALA A 32 5.20 -1.70 -2.36
N LEU A 33 5.59 -2.94 -2.67
CA LEU A 33 4.98 -3.72 -3.75
C LEU A 33 3.50 -4.02 -3.48
N TYR A 34 3.12 -4.32 -2.24
CA TYR A 34 1.71 -4.47 -1.87
C TYR A 34 0.92 -3.18 -2.03
N GLN A 35 1.49 -2.03 -1.66
CA GLN A 35 0.83 -0.74 -1.86
C GLN A 35 0.62 -0.45 -3.35
N GLU A 36 1.62 -0.69 -4.18
CA GLU A 36 1.52 -0.54 -5.63
C GLU A 36 0.41 -1.44 -6.21
N TYR A 37 0.41 -2.73 -5.85
CA TYR A 37 -0.61 -3.69 -6.30
C TYR A 37 -2.03 -3.29 -5.91
N ILE A 38 -2.22 -2.82 -4.67
CA ILE A 38 -3.52 -2.37 -4.17
C ILE A 38 -3.94 -1.06 -4.85
N ASN A 39 -3.03 -0.12 -5.03
CA ASN A 39 -3.31 1.17 -5.66
C ASN A 39 -3.68 1.02 -7.13
N ASP A 40 -2.99 0.13 -7.85
CA ASP A 40 -3.30 -0.23 -9.23
C ASP A 40 -4.72 -0.80 -9.39
N GLY A 41 -5.23 -1.50 -8.37
CA GLY A 41 -6.64 -1.91 -8.30
C GLY A 41 -7.61 -0.79 -7.87
N ARG A 42 -7.15 0.20 -7.08
CA ARG A 42 -7.98 1.28 -6.50
C ARG A 42 -8.16 2.50 -7.40
N ASP A 43 -7.29 2.72 -8.38
CA ASP A 43 -7.48 3.79 -9.37
C ASP A 43 -8.74 3.58 -10.23
N THR A 44 -9.34 2.39 -10.18
CA THR A 44 -10.67 2.14 -10.77
C THR A 44 -11.84 2.64 -9.90
N ASN A 45 -11.60 3.01 -8.64
CA ASN A 45 -12.63 3.37 -7.65
C ASN A 45 -12.39 4.74 -6.99
N SER A 46 -11.48 5.55 -7.52
CA SER A 46 -11.23 6.93 -7.06
C SER A 46 -12.26 7.94 -7.59
N GLY A 47 -13.53 7.53 -7.59
CA GLY A 47 -14.66 8.44 -7.51
C GLY A 47 -15.15 8.47 -6.06
N SER A 48 -14.89 9.58 -5.35
CA SER A 48 -15.59 10.00 -4.12
C SER A 48 -15.29 9.30 -2.79
N TYR A 49 -14.13 9.57 -2.17
CA TYR A 49 -14.10 9.80 -0.71
C TYR A 49 -13.09 10.90 -0.37
N GLN A 50 -13.48 12.15 -0.61
CA GLN A 50 -12.86 13.29 0.05
C GLN A 50 -13.09 13.15 1.56
N ARG A 51 -12.03 12.84 2.33
CA ARG A 51 -12.04 13.08 3.78
C ARG A 51 -12.28 14.58 4.00
N LYS A 52 -13.51 14.96 4.31
CA LYS A 52 -13.82 16.29 4.86
C LYS A 52 -13.25 16.35 6.27
N ASN A 53 -12.01 16.83 6.40
CA ASN A 53 -11.45 17.22 7.69
C ASN A 53 -11.98 18.63 8.02
N THR A 54 -13.20 18.75 8.54
CA THR A 54 -13.68 20.02 9.11
C THR A 54 -13.23 20.10 10.57
N ARG A 55 -12.06 20.69 10.81
CA ARG A 55 -11.69 21.24 12.12
C ARG A 55 -11.26 22.70 11.96
N ALA A 56 -12.24 23.59 12.04
CA ALA A 56 -12.15 25.02 12.28
C ALA A 56 -13.52 25.41 12.87
N GLU A 57 -13.70 26.14 13.95
CA GLU A 57 -12.86 26.93 14.84
C GLU A 57 -13.62 26.96 16.19
N VAL A 58 -12.90 26.83 17.31
CA VAL A 58 -13.43 27.24 18.61
C VAL A 58 -13.43 28.77 18.61
N LYS A 59 -14.60 29.41 18.55
CA LYS A 59 -14.74 30.82 18.91
C LYS A 59 -15.64 30.94 20.12
N ALA A 60 -14.98 31.37 21.20
CA ALA A 60 -15.55 31.75 22.47
C ALA A 60 -16.65 32.79 22.34
N LYS A 61 -17.65 32.70 23.21
CA LYS A 61 -18.41 33.83 23.72
C LYS A 61 -18.87 33.53 25.14
#